data_AF-A0A355DMR0-F1
#
_entry.id   AF-A0A355DMR0-F1
#
_cell.length_a   1.000
_cell.length_b   1.000
_cell.length_c   1.000
_cell.angle_alpha   90.00
_cell.angle_beta   90.00
_cell.angle_gamma   90.00
#
_symmetry.space_group_name_H-M   'P 1'
#
loop_
_entity.id
_entity.type
_entity.pdbx_description
1 polymer ?
#
loop_
_entity_poly.entity_id
_entity_poly.type
_entity_poly.pdbx_seq_one_letter_code
_entity_poly.pdbx_strand_id
1 'polypeptide(L)'
;EWAVSIEYYENAYSYYGTNLRTGDSLTLRGAKVGGDSQRRIYTWTNGDYRYQVAWQPSDPGVIRVQVFDGRGQEILNRLLYEYRG
;
A
#
# COMPACT_ATOMS: atom_id res chain seq x y z
N GLU A 1 -7.27 13.78 2.94
CA GLU A 1 -6.18 13.45 1.99
C GLU A 1 -5.23 12.53 2.72
N TRP A 2 -4.66 11.53 2.06
CA TRP A 2 -3.76 10.56 2.68
C TRP A 2 -2.41 10.61 1.97
N ALA A 3 -1.33 10.75 2.74
CA ALA A 3 0.03 10.49 2.28
C ALA A 3 0.36 9.02 2.57
N VAL A 4 0.95 8.32 1.62
CA VAL A 4 1.32 6.90 1.77
C VAL A 4 2.76 6.71 1.35
N SER A 5 3.51 5.97 2.16
CA SER A 5 4.85 5.48 1.83
C SER A 5 4.95 3.99 2.09
N ILE A 6 5.89 3.36 1.40
CA ILE A 6 6.23 1.96 1.59
C ILE A 6 7.72 1.89 1.78
N GLU A 7 8.13 1.18 2.82
CA GLU A 7 9.54 0.95 3.09
C GLU A 7 9.81 -0.54 3.16
N TYR A 8 10.98 -0.92 2.67
CA TYR A 8 11.50 -2.27 2.84
C TYR A 8 12.57 -2.23 3.93
N TYR A 9 12.33 -2.96 5.02
CA TYR A 9 13.26 -3.06 6.14
C TYR A 9 13.20 -4.47 6.73
N GLU A 10 14.34 -5.04 7.12
CA GLU A 10 14.45 -6.38 7.73
C GLU A 10 13.66 -7.48 7.00
N ASN A 11 13.79 -7.54 5.67
CA ASN A 11 13.09 -8.52 4.81
C ASN A 11 11.55 -8.42 4.81
N ALA A 12 10.98 -7.31 5.27
CA ALA A 12 9.56 -7.06 5.25
C ALA A 12 9.22 -5.71 4.61
N TYR A 13 8.15 -5.69 3.82
CA TYR A 13 7.54 -4.44 3.37
C TYR A 13 6.59 -3.91 4.44
N SER A 14 6.75 -2.64 4.78
CA SER A 14 5.88 -1.90 5.68
C SER A 14 5.10 -0.85 4.90
N TYR A 15 3.82 -0.71 5.23
CA TYR A 15 2.95 0.35 4.73
C TYR A 15 2.83 1.42 5.82
N TYR A 16 3.00 2.68 5.43
CA TYR A 16 2.73 3.84 6.28
C TYR A 16 1.73 4.74 5.58
N GLY A 17 0.61 5.00 6.23
CA GLY A 17 -0.39 5.96 5.76
C GLY A 17 -0.60 7.05 6.80
N THR A 18 -0.60 8.30 6.38
CA THR A 18 -0.92 9.46 7.24
C THR A 18 -2.10 10.22 6.64
N ASN A 19 -3.15 10.39 7.43
CA ASN A 19 -4.27 11.24 7.08
C ASN A 19 -3.87 12.70 7.29
N LEU A 20 -3.65 13.44 6.21
CA LEU A 20 -3.21 14.83 6.25
C LEU A 20 -4.27 15.78 6.82
N ARG A 21 -5.52 15.34 6.98
CA ARG A 21 -6.59 16.17 7.57
C ARG A 21 -6.70 16.02 9.08
N THR A 22 -6.49 14.81 9.60
CA THR A 22 -6.68 14.50 11.03
C THR A 22 -5.36 14.30 11.77
N GLY A 23 -4.28 13.98 11.05
CA GLY A 23 -3.00 13.59 11.61
C GLY A 23 -2.91 12.10 11.98
N ASP A 24 -4.00 11.34 11.79
CA ASP A 24 -4.01 9.90 12.09
C ASP A 24 -2.99 9.16 11.22
N SER A 25 -2.27 8.21 11.80
CA SER A 25 -1.33 7.38 11.08
C SER A 25 -1.65 5.90 11.22
N LEU A 26 -1.31 5.14 10.18
CA LEU A 26 -1.46 3.70 10.10
C LEU A 26 -0.14 3.09 9.67
N THR A 27 0.40 2.19 10.49
CA THR A 27 1.59 1.40 10.17
C THR A 27 1.22 -0.07 10.09
N LEU A 28 1.46 -0.71 8.95
CA LEU A 28 1.26 -2.14 8.77
C LEU A 28 2.58 -2.80 8.39
N ARG A 29 2.95 -3.87 9.08
CA ARG A 29 4.21 -4.60 8.86
C ARG A 29 3.93 -6.02 8.37
N GLY A 30 4.92 -6.62 7.73
CA GLY A 30 4.86 -8.04 7.36
C GLY A 30 3.88 -8.33 6.22
N ALA A 31 4.05 -7.65 5.08
CA ALA A 31 3.21 -7.90 3.92
C ALA A 31 3.26 -9.36 3.46
N LYS A 32 2.10 -9.94 3.12
CA LYS A 32 2.06 -11.12 2.26
C LYS A 32 2.37 -10.69 0.83
N VAL A 33 3.44 -11.24 0.27
CA VAL A 33 3.86 -10.98 -1.11
C VAL A 33 3.18 -11.97 -2.06
N GLY A 34 2.58 -11.46 -3.12
CA GLY A 34 2.01 -12.24 -4.22
C GLY A 34 2.30 -11.61 -5.59
N GLY A 35 1.59 -12.10 -6.60
CA GLY A 35 1.83 -11.72 -8.00
C GLY A 35 3.08 -12.39 -8.58
N ASP A 36 3.67 -11.76 -9.59
CA ASP A 36 4.83 -12.28 -10.34
C ASP A 36 5.97 -11.24 -10.42
N SER A 37 7.00 -11.53 -11.21
CA SER A 37 8.15 -10.63 -11.39
C SER A 37 7.81 -9.34 -12.14
N GLN A 38 6.73 -9.31 -12.93
CA GLN A 38 6.28 -8.13 -13.66
C GLN A 38 5.32 -7.29 -12.84
N ARG A 39 4.60 -7.90 -11.89
CA ARG A 39 3.69 -7.19 -11.00
C ARG A 39 3.67 -7.84 -9.62
N ARG A 40 4.32 -7.18 -8.66
CA ARG A 40 4.29 -7.56 -7.25
C ARG A 40 3.05 -6.98 -6.59
N ILE A 41 2.43 -7.78 -5.72
CA ILE A 41 1.30 -7.34 -4.90
C ILE A 41 1.64 -7.60 -3.43
N TYR A 42 1.72 -6.53 -2.65
CA TYR A 42 1.93 -6.56 -1.22
C TYR A 42 0.58 -6.43 -0.54
N THR A 43 0.24 -7.38 0.34
CA THR A 43 -1.05 -7.40 1.03
C THR A 43 -0.86 -7.38 2.54
N TRP A 44 -1.57 -6.49 3.22
CA TRP A 44 -1.69 -6.44 4.67
C TRP A 44 -3.17 -6.54 5.07
N THR A 45 -3.41 -7.02 6.29
CA THR A 45 -4.74 -7.10 6.89
C THR A 45 -4.72 -6.40 8.25
N ASN A 46 -5.71 -5.56 8.51
CA ASN A 46 -5.88 -4.90 9.81
C ASN A 46 -7.37 -4.92 10.18
N GLY A 47 -7.74 -5.78 11.13
CA GLY A 47 -9.14 -6.13 11.38
C GLY A 47 -9.81 -6.63 10.10
N ASP A 48 -10.98 -6.07 9.80
CA ASP A 48 -11.77 -6.42 8.60
C ASP A 48 -11.24 -5.76 7.31
N TYR A 49 -10.23 -4.90 7.38
CA TYR A 49 -9.73 -4.19 6.21
C TYR A 49 -8.53 -4.90 5.59
N ARG A 50 -8.54 -4.98 4.27
CA ARG A 50 -7.42 -5.48 3.46
C ARG A 50 -6.80 -4.35 2.67
N TYR A 51 -5.49 -4.20 2.83
CA TYR A 51 -4.69 -3.18 2.17
C TYR A 51 -3.81 -3.86 1.12
N GLN A 52 -3.82 -3.34 -0.10
CA GLN A 52 -2.97 -3.82 -1.18
C GLN A 52 -2.17 -2.70 -1.79
N VAL A 53 -0.89 -2.99 -2.03
CA VAL A 53 -0.08 -2.20 -2.93
C VAL A 53 0.38 -3.06 -4.08
N ALA A 54 0.09 -2.63 -5.31
CA ALA A 54 0.69 -3.19 -6.51
C ALA A 54 1.83 -2.30 -7.00
N TRP A 55 2.95 -2.93 -7.36
CA TRP A 55 4.12 -2.30 -7.96
C TRP A 55 4.62 -3.13 -9.14
N GLN A 56 5.14 -2.47 -10.17
CA GLN A 56 5.67 -3.13 -11.36
C GLN A 56 7.03 -2.53 -11.75
N PRO A 57 8.02 -3.34 -12.16
CA PRO A 57 9.34 -2.83 -12.55
C PRO A 57 9.31 -1.94 -13.80
N SER A 58 8.31 -2.11 -14.67
CA SER A 58 8.16 -1.30 -15.89
C SER A 58 7.70 0.13 -15.61
N ASP A 59 7.17 0.39 -14.41
CA ASP A 59 6.78 1.72 -13.94
C ASP A 59 7.18 1.90 -12.47
N PRO A 60 8.49 1.99 -12.20
CA PRO A 60 9.03 1.86 -10.84
C PRO A 60 8.65 3.04 -9.95
N GLY A 61 8.30 4.18 -10.54
CA GLY A 61 7.89 5.40 -9.84
C GLY A 61 6.40 5.46 -9.54
N VAL A 62 5.62 4.41 -9.82
CA VAL A 62 4.18 4.39 -9.59
C VAL A 62 3.79 3.17 -8.76
N ILE A 63 2.95 3.40 -7.76
CA ILE A 63 2.26 2.34 -7.02
C ILE A 63 0.75 2.51 -7.13
N ARG A 64 0.03 1.39 -7.10
CA ARG A 64 -1.42 1.40 -6.90
C ARG A 64 -1.74 0.97 -5.48
N VAL A 65 -2.39 1.84 -4.74
CA VAL A 65 -2.91 1.56 -3.40
C VAL A 65 -4.40 1.22 -3.50
N GLN A 66 -4.79 0.09 -2.95
CA GLN A 66 -6.18 -0.35 -2.84
C GLN A 66 -6.50 -0.72 -1.40
N VAL A 67 -7.68 -0.32 -0.93
CA VAL A 67 -8.21 -0.73 0.38
C VAL A 67 -9.58 -1.34 0.17
N PHE A 68 -9.80 -2.47 0.81
CA PHE A 68 -11.06 -3.20 0.77
C PHE A 68 -11.60 -3.36 2.18
N ASP A 69 -12.91 -3.26 2.35
CA ASP A 69 -13.59 -3.53 3.62
C ASP A 69 -13.77 -5.04 3.87
N GLY A 70 -14.39 -5.39 5.00
CA GLY A 70 -14.62 -6.79 5.41
C GLY A 70 -15.57 -7.57 4.51
N ARG A 71 -16.30 -6.90 3.63
CA ARG A 71 -17.17 -7.53 2.62
C ARG A 71 -16.43 -7.72 1.29
N GLY A 72 -15.18 -7.28 1.22
CA GLY A 72 -14.37 -7.30 0.00
C GLY A 72 -14.68 -6.14 -0.94
N GLN A 73 -15.46 -5.15 -0.53
CA GLN A 73 -15.75 -3.97 -1.35
C GLN A 73 -14.53 -3.04 -1.37
N GLU A 74 -14.13 -2.61 -2.56
CA GLU A 74 -13.08 -1.60 -2.73
C GLU A 74 -13.58 -0.23 -2.27
N ILE A 75 -12.92 0.36 -1.27
CA ILE A 75 -13.25 1.67 -0.70
C ILE A 75 -12.19 2.73 -1.00
N LEU A 76 -11.01 2.31 -1.45
CA LEU A 76 -9.96 3.19 -1.95
C LEU A 76 -9.24 2.52 -3.13
N ASN A 77 -8.99 3.29 -4.18
CA ASN A 77 -8.17 2.91 -5.33
C ASN A 77 -7.51 4.14 -5.91
N ARG A 78 -6.19 4.23 -5.75
CA ARG A 78 -5.40 5.40 -6.13
C ARG A 78 -4.06 4.97 -6.71
N LEU A 79 -3.67 5.65 -7.78
CA LEU A 79 -2.28 5.66 -8.23
C LEU A 79 -1.55 6.75 -7.44
N LEU A 80 -0.40 6.40 -6.89
CA LEU A 80 0.51 7.33 -6.25
C LEU A 80 1.82 7.31 -7.01
N TYR A 81 2.41 8.49 -7.14
CA TYR A 81 3.64 8.71 -7.87
C TYR A 81 4.74 9.02 -6.86
N GLU A 82 5.94 8.50 -7.13
CA GLU A 82 7.16 8.86 -6.43
C GLU A 82 7.32 10.38 -6.48
N TYR A 83 7.41 11.02 -5.32
CA TYR A 83 7.70 12.44 -5.24
C TYR A 83 9.19 12.64 -5.51
N ARG A 84 9.53 13.11 -6.71
CA ARG A 84 10.89 13.54 -7.07
C ARG A 84 11.03 15.01 -6.71
N GLY A 85 11.56 15.28 -5.52
CA GLY A 85 12.08 16.59 -5.13
C GLY A 85 13.48 16.82 -5.64
#